data_AF-A0A1X1YJ79-F1
#
_entry.id   AF-A0A1X1YJ79-F1
#
_cell.length_a   1.000
_cell.length_b   1.000
_cell.length_c   1.000
_cell.angle_alpha   90.00
_cell.angle_beta   90.00
_cell.angle_gamma   90.00
#
_symmetry.space_group_name_H-M   'P 1'
#
loop_
_entity.id
_entity.type
_entity.pdbx_description
1 polymer ?
#
loop_
_entity_poly.entity_id
_entity_poly.type
_entity_poly.pdbx_seq_one_letter_code
_entity_poly.pdbx_strand_id
1 'polypeptide(L)' 'MDRFTATVLGLMRRAAALPVVAANPQASERIAAAITEVSRLHQIGVDDPRLLVELVDGKLREVQGAVAMAKSSA' A
#
# COMPACT_ATOMS: atom_id res chain seq x y z
N MET A 1 19.32 9.20 5.56
CA MET A 1 18.82 8.01 4.85
C MET A 1 17.29 7.99 4.73
N ASP A 2 16.57 9.05 5.13
CA ASP A 2 15.10 9.21 5.09
C ASP A 2 14.37 9.05 3.74
N ARG A 3 15.10 8.87 2.63
CA ARG A 3 14.51 9.09 1.30
C ARG A 3 13.65 7.93 0.82
N PHE A 4 13.99 6.69 1.20
CA PHE A 4 13.35 5.51 0.62
C PHE A 4 11.94 5.29 1.16
N THR A 5 11.79 5.17 2.49
CA THR A 5 10.48 4.92 3.13
C THR A 5 9.51 6.07 2.90
N ALA A 6 9.99 7.33 2.90
CA ALA A 6 9.18 8.48 2.52
C ALA A 6 8.71 8.42 1.05
N THR A 7 9.56 7.95 0.13
CA THR A 7 9.19 7.75 -1.28
C THR A 7 8.12 6.67 -1.44
N VAL A 8 8.29 5.55 -0.73
CA VAL A 8 7.32 4.44 -0.69
C VAL A 8 5.96 4.93 -0.17
N LEU A 9 5.95 5.65 0.96
CA LEU A 9 4.72 6.22 1.53
C LEU A 9 4.03 7.17 0.55
N GLY A 10 4.80 8.01 -0.15
CA GLY A 10 4.28 8.90 -1.19
C GLY A 10 3.64 8.13 -2.36
N LEU A 11 4.25 7.02 -2.80
CA LEU A 11 3.69 6.16 -3.85
C LEU A 11 2.39 5.49 -3.40
N MET A 12 2.35 4.94 -2.19
CA MET A 12 1.16 4.25 -1.68
C MET A 12 -0.02 5.21 -1.49
N ARG A 13 0.22 6.44 -1.00
CA ARG A 13 -0.83 7.47 -0.91
C ARG A 13 -1.39 7.84 -2.27
N ARG A 14 -0.55 7.94 -3.31
CA ARG A 14 -1.02 8.16 -4.69
C ARG A 14 -1.84 6.98 -5.21
N ALA A 15 -1.40 5.75 -4.93
CA ALA A 15 -2.14 4.56 -5.29
C ALA A 15 -3.52 4.50 -4.60
N ALA A 16 -3.62 4.93 -3.33
CA ALA A 16 -4.88 5.02 -2.60
C ALA A 16 -5.87 6.03 -3.21
N ALA A 17 -5.35 7.09 -3.84
CA ALA A 17 -6.15 8.09 -4.54
C ALA A 17 -6.62 7.64 -5.94
N LEU A 18 -6.20 6.48 -6.44
CA LEU A 18 -6.64 6.01 -7.75
C LEU A 18 -8.15 5.71 -7.74
N PRO A 19 -8.93 6.15 -8.74
CA PRO A 19 -10.38 5.94 -8.77
C PRO A 19 -10.80 4.48 -8.64
N VAL A 20 -10.02 3.55 -9.21
CA VAL A 20 -10.27 2.10 -9.12
C VAL A 20 -10.12 1.55 -7.70
N VAL A 21 -9.25 2.16 -6.89
CA VAL A 21 -9.05 1.80 -5.49
C VAL A 21 -10.11 2.48 -4.63
N ALA A 22 -10.36 3.77 -4.86
CA ALA A 22 -11.36 4.56 -4.13
C ALA A 22 -12.80 4.04 -4.33
N ALA A 23 -13.12 3.52 -5.52
CA ALA A 23 -14.41 2.91 -5.82
C ALA A 23 -14.59 1.50 -5.21
N ASN A 24 -13.55 0.94 -4.59
CA ASN A 24 -13.58 -0.38 -3.96
C ASN A 24 -13.25 -0.25 -2.45
N PRO A 25 -14.24 -0.35 -1.56
CA PRO A 25 -14.04 -0.20 -0.12
C PRO A 25 -12.98 -1.17 0.45
N GLN A 26 -12.98 -2.43 0.00
CA GLN A 26 -12.02 -3.43 0.46
C GLN A 26 -10.59 -3.10 0.01
N ALA A 27 -10.41 -2.61 -1.23
CA ALA A 27 -9.12 -2.17 -1.73
C ALA A 27 -8.64 -0.91 -1.00
N SER A 28 -9.55 0.02 -0.71
CA SER A 28 -9.29 1.25 0.05
C SER A 28 -8.84 0.96 1.49
N GLU A 29 -9.51 0.03 2.18
CA GLU A 29 -9.10 -0.41 3.52
C GLU A 29 -7.72 -1.07 3.51
N ARG A 30 -7.47 -1.97 2.54
CA ARG A 30 -6.18 -2.67 2.42
C ARG A 30 -5.02 -1.72 2.17
N ILE A 31 -5.20 -0.74 1.28
CA ILE A 31 -4.14 0.24 1.01
C ILE A 31 -3.92 1.21 2.18
N ALA A 32 -4.98 1.57 2.92
CA ALA A 32 -4.86 2.40 4.12
C ALA A 32 -4.10 1.65 5.23
N ALA A 33 -4.41 0.37 5.46
CA ALA A 33 -3.68 -0.47 6.41
C ALA A 33 -2.20 -0.61 6.02
N ALA A 34 -1.92 -0.78 4.72
CA ALA A 34 -0.56 -0.86 4.20
C ALA A 34 0.23 0.45 4.43
N ILE A 35 -0.39 1.61 4.21
CA ILE A 35 0.22 2.93 4.49
C ILE A 35 0.53 3.06 5.99
N THR A 36 -0.38 2.63 6.87
CA THR A 36 -0.18 2.66 8.32
C THR A 36 1.01 1.80 8.74
N GLU A 37 1.12 0.58 8.22
CA GLU A 37 2.22 -0.32 8.58
C GLU A 37 3.58 0.19 8.09
N VAL A 38 3.68 0.67 6.84
CA VAL A 38 4.93 1.27 6.34
C VAL A 38 5.28 2.55 7.13
N SER A 39 4.28 3.34 7.53
CA SER A 39 4.50 4.52 8.38
C SER A 39 5.03 4.14 9.76
N ARG A 40 4.54 3.04 10.33
CA ARG A 40 5.03 2.49 11.59
C ARG A 40 6.50 2.05 11.47
N LEU A 41 6.85 1.33 10.40
CA LEU A 41 8.23 0.89 10.15
C LEU A 41 9.19 2.08 10.01
N HIS A 42 8.77 3.13 9.31
CA HIS A 42 9.54 4.39 9.24
C HIS A 42 9.80 4.99 10.63
N GLN A 43 8.77 5.05 11.49
CA GLN A 43 8.87 5.65 12.83
C GLN A 43 9.82 4.88 13.76
N ILE A 44 9.94 3.56 13.60
CA ILE A 44 10.84 2.71 14.38
C ILE A 44 12.22 2.54 13.74
N GLY A 45 12.53 3.29 12.68
CA GLY A 45 13.84 3.29 12.02
C GLY A 45 14.14 2.03 11.19
N VAL A 46 13.10 1.30 10.78
CA VAL A 46 13.24 0.17 9.84
C VAL A 46 13.28 0.73 8.42
N ASP A 47 14.50 0.94 7.93
CA ASP A 47 14.79 1.50 6.60
C ASP A 47 15.50 0.50 5.67
N ASP A 48 15.36 -0.82 5.90
CA ASP A 48 15.86 -1.83 4.96
C ASP A 48 15.05 -1.76 3.65
N PRO A 49 15.66 -1.35 2.52
CA PRO A 49 14.93 -1.18 1.27
C PRO A 49 14.36 -2.49 0.73
N ARG A 50 15.03 -3.63 0.95
CA ARG A 50 14.55 -4.94 0.48
C ARG A 50 13.30 -5.36 1.25
N LEU A 51 13.36 -5.25 2.58
CA LEU A 51 12.21 -5.57 3.44
C LEU A 51 11.00 -4.70 3.11
N LEU A 52 11.22 -3.40 2.89
CA LEU A 52 10.16 -2.46 2.55
C LEU A 52 9.57 -2.74 1.15
N VAL A 53 10.39 -3.12 0.17
CA VAL A 53 9.89 -3.55 -1.16
C VAL A 53 9.04 -4.81 -1.03
N GLU A 54 9.52 -5.85 -0.34
CA GLU A 54 8.77 -7.10 -0.15
C GLU A 54 7.42 -6.86 0.54
N LEU A 55 7.41 -6.01 1.57
CA LEU A 55 6.18 -5.62 2.26
C LEU A 55 5.20 -4.91 1.33
N VAL A 56 5.67 -3.91 0.58
CA VAL A 56 4.84 -3.13 -0.34
C VAL A 56 4.29 -4.02 -1.45
N ASP A 57 5.11 -4.88 -2.04
CA ASP A 57 4.69 -5.83 -3.08
C ASP A 57 3.63 -6.79 -2.56
N GLY A 58 3.80 -7.33 -1.35
CA GLY A 58 2.79 -8.16 -0.70
C GLY A 58 1.46 -7.43 -0.55
N LYS A 59 1.49 -6.19 -0.07
CA LYS A 59 0.29 -5.35 0.11
C LYS A 59 -0.37 -4.94 -1.20
N LEU A 60 0.41 -4.65 -2.23
CA LEU A 60 -0.13 -4.34 -3.56
C LEU A 60 -0.84 -5.56 -4.17
N ARG A 61 -0.32 -6.78 -3.99
CA ARG A 61 -1.00 -8.01 -4.43
C ARG A 61 -2.34 -8.20 -3.71
N GLU A 62 -2.41 -7.95 -2.41
CA GLU A 62 -3.67 -7.99 -1.65
C GLU A 62 -4.69 -6.98 -2.19
N VAL A 63 -4.27 -5.75 -2.50
CA VAL A 63 -5.13 -4.70 -3.09
C VAL A 63 -5.61 -5.11 -4.48
N GLN A 64 -4.71 -5.61 -5.33
CA GLN A 64 -5.05 -6.12 -6.67
C GLN A 64 -6.07 -7.26 -6.60
N GLY A 65 -5.91 -8.19 -5.64
CA GLY A 65 -6.88 -9.25 -5.39
C GLY A 65 -8.27 -8.72 -5.02
N ALA A 66 -8.35 -7.72 -4.13
CA ALA A 66 -9.63 -7.08 -3.77
C ALA A 66 -10.30 -6.40 -4.98
N VAL A 67 -9.51 -5.70 -5.80
CA VAL A 67 -10.02 -5.05 -7.02
C VAL A 67 -10.52 -6.08 -8.02
N ALA A 68 -9.78 -7.17 -8.24
CA ALA A 68 -10.17 -8.23 -9.15
C ALA A 68 -11.47 -8.93 -8.70
N MET A 69 -11.59 -9.25 -7.41
CA MET A 69 -12.81 -9.84 -6.85
C MET A 69 -14.03 -8.94 -7.07
N ALA A 70 -13.92 -7.65 -6.78
CA ALA A 70 -15.03 -6.72 -6.98
C ALA A 70 -15.43 -6.57 -8.45
N LYS A 71 -14.48 -6.62 -9.39
CA LYS A 71 -14.79 -6.61 -10.83
C LYS A 71 -15.51 -7.87 -11.30
N SER A 72 -15.22 -9.03 -10.70
CA SER A 72 -15.91 -10.29 -11.04
C SER A 72 -17.30 -10.39 -10.42
N SER A 73 -17.61 -9.56 -9.43
CA SER A 73 -18.91 -9.52 -8.74
C SER A 73 -19.84 -8.41 -9.25
N ALA A 74 -19.40 -7.59 -10.21
CA ALA A 74 -20.16 -6.54 -10.88
C ALA A 74 -20.61 -7.01 -12.27
#